data_AF-A0A7L3A5L6-F1
#
_entry.id   AF-A0A7L3A5L6-F1
#
_cell.length_a   1.000
_cell.length_b   1.000
_cell.length_c   1.000
_cell.angle_alpha   90.00
_cell.angle_beta   90.00
_cell.angle_gamma   90.00
#
_symmetry.space_group_name_H-M   'P 1'
#
loop_
_entity.id
_entity.type
_entity.pdbx_description
1 polymer ?
#
loop_
_entity_poly.entity_id
_entity_poly.type
_entity_poly.pdbx_seq_one_letter_code
_entity_poly.pdbx_strand_id
1 'polypeptide(L)'
;SPSPGWVQQVRALPLARVLHRLGAGRARAGDAVNPRVGAELLVGTGQHLRAGEPWLRLHHEGTLGAEGRRQLQAALCLGPEPPRDPPPLVAETIVPPGAPPGPCRDSQ
;
A
#
# COMPACT_ATOMS: atom_id res chain seq x y z
N SER A 1 -9.93 -7.53 -14.09
CA SER A 1 -10.01 -7.69 -12.63
C SER A 1 -9.23 -8.93 -12.23
N PRO A 2 -8.57 -8.95 -11.07
CA PRO A 2 -7.80 -10.11 -10.64
C PRO A 2 -8.71 -11.33 -10.42
N SER A 3 -8.11 -12.53 -10.53
CA SER A 3 -8.71 -13.78 -10.04
C SER A 3 -8.92 -13.69 -8.52
N PRO A 4 -9.90 -14.42 -7.95
CA PRO A 4 -10.11 -14.41 -6.51
C PRO A 4 -8.88 -14.95 -5.76
N GLY A 5 -8.72 -14.54 -4.50
CA GLY A 5 -7.64 -15.03 -3.64
C GLY A 5 -7.43 -14.19 -2.39
N TRP A 6 -6.48 -14.60 -1.56
CA TRP A 6 -6.09 -13.92 -0.33
C TRP A 6 -5.05 -12.84 -0.61
N VAL A 7 -5.24 -11.64 -0.05
CA VAL A 7 -4.29 -10.53 -0.18
C VAL A 7 -3.03 -10.86 0.60
N GLN A 8 -1.95 -11.18 -0.12
CA GLN A 8 -0.65 -11.47 0.49
C GLN A 8 0.11 -10.19 0.83
N GLN A 9 0.00 -9.18 -0.04
CA GLN A 9 0.60 -7.86 0.12
C GLN A 9 0.10 -6.91 -0.96
N VAL A 10 0.25 -5.61 -0.70
CA VAL A 10 0.17 -4.57 -1.72
C VAL A 10 1.53 -3.89 -1.82
N ARG A 11 2.18 -3.98 -2.98
CA ARG A 11 3.51 -3.41 -3.20
C ARG A 11 3.43 -1.89 -3.22
N ALA A 12 4.02 -1.26 -2.20
CA ALA A 12 3.99 0.19 -2.04
C ALA A 12 4.72 0.94 -3.16
N LEU A 13 5.89 0.48 -3.59
CA LEU A 13 6.72 1.21 -4.55
C LEU A 13 6.08 1.39 -5.94
N PRO A 14 5.54 0.34 -6.61
CA PRO A 14 4.82 0.51 -7.87
C PRO A 14 3.63 1.46 -7.74
N LEU A 15 2.86 1.35 -6.66
CA LEU A 15 1.72 2.21 -6.37
C LEU A 15 2.17 3.68 -6.22
N ALA A 16 3.19 3.94 -5.41
CA ALA A 16 3.77 5.27 -5.21
C ALA A 16 4.29 5.87 -6.51
N ARG A 17 4.96 5.08 -7.37
CA ARG A 17 5.45 5.56 -8.68
C ARG A 17 4.33 5.97 -9.63
N VAL A 18 3.21 5.23 -9.65
CA VAL A 18 2.04 5.61 -10.45
C VAL A 18 1.44 6.92 -9.91
N LEU A 19 1.17 6.99 -8.60
CA LEU A 19 0.61 8.20 -7.97
C LEU A 19 1.51 9.41 -8.17
N HIS A 20 2.83 9.23 -8.06
CA HIS A 20 3.80 10.29 -8.28
C HIS A 20 3.71 10.87 -9.70
N ARG A 21 3.64 10.02 -10.73
CA ARG A 21 3.46 10.48 -12.12
C ARG A 21 2.11 11.15 -12.37
N LEU A 22 1.10 10.81 -11.58
CA LEU A 22 -0.20 11.47 -11.62
C LEU A 22 -0.20 12.83 -10.89
N GLY A 23 0.87 13.17 -10.16
CA GLY A 23 1.02 14.46 -9.49
C GLY A 23 0.93 14.40 -7.96
N ALA A 24 0.88 13.22 -7.34
CA ALA A 24 0.85 13.07 -5.88
C ALA A 24 2.21 13.33 -5.20
N GLY A 25 3.25 13.70 -5.96
CA GLY A 25 4.59 13.92 -5.42
C GLY A 25 5.40 14.91 -6.25
N ARG A 26 6.59 15.24 -5.75
CA ARG A 26 7.51 16.22 -6.35
C ARG A 26 8.72 15.53 -6.97
N ALA A 27 9.05 15.84 -8.22
CA ALA A 27 10.27 15.34 -8.86
C ALA A 27 11.50 16.14 -8.40
N ARG A 28 11.32 17.43 -8.10
CA ARG A 28 12.33 18.36 -7.59
C ARG A 28 11.79 19.16 -6.42
N ALA A 29 12.69 19.70 -5.59
CA ALA A 29 12.32 20.63 -4.54
C ALA A 29 11.63 21.86 -5.14
N GLY A 30 10.50 22.26 -4.55
CA GLY A 30 9.70 23.39 -5.03
C GLY A 30 8.60 23.04 -6.04
N ASP A 31 8.61 21.84 -6.64
CA ASP A 31 7.53 21.42 -7.55
C ASP A 31 6.17 21.42 -6.83
N ALA A 32 5.10 21.78 -7.54
CA ALA A 32 3.75 21.69 -7.03
C ALA A 32 3.31 20.21 -6.88
N VAL A 33 2.55 19.92 -5.84
CA VAL A 33 1.85 18.64 -5.67
C VAL A 33 0.39 18.87 -5.97
N ASN A 34 -0.25 17.96 -6.71
CA ASN A 34 -1.69 17.99 -6.91
C ASN A 34 -2.38 17.32 -5.70
N PRO A 35 -3.06 18.08 -4.82
CA PRO A 35 -3.71 17.52 -3.63
C PRO A 35 -4.96 16.68 -3.93
N ARG A 36 -5.46 16.72 -5.18
CA ARG A 36 -6.61 15.93 -5.63
C ARG A 36 -6.23 14.51 -6.00
N VAL A 37 -4.94 14.22 -6.14
CA VAL A 37 -4.42 12.92 -6.56
C VAL A 37 -4.06 12.09 -5.33
N GLY A 38 -4.61 10.88 -5.27
CA GLY A 38 -4.35 9.94 -4.18
C GLY A 38 -4.99 8.59 -4.45
N ALA A 39 -4.77 7.63 -3.55
CA ALA A 39 -5.46 6.36 -3.61
C ALA A 39 -5.85 5.87 -2.21
N GLU A 40 -6.94 5.12 -2.16
CA GLU A 40 -7.47 4.46 -0.98
C GLU A 40 -7.38 2.95 -1.19
N LEU A 41 -6.72 2.26 -0.27
CA LEU A 41 -6.72 0.80 -0.23
C LEU A 41 -8.03 0.34 0.40
N LEU A 42 -8.78 -0.46 -0.35
CA LEU A 42 -10.08 -1.00 0.08
C LEU A 42 -9.94 -2.36 0.76
N VAL A 43 -8.71 -2.88 0.81
CA VAL A 43 -8.36 -4.17 1.41
C VAL A 43 -7.10 -4.07 2.24
N GLY A 44 -7.01 -4.94 3.24
CA GLY A 44 -5.83 -5.21 4.05
C GLY A 44 -5.20 -6.56 3.72
N THR A 45 -3.94 -6.72 4.12
CA THR A 45 -3.25 -8.01 4.05
C THR A 45 -3.99 -9.05 4.88
N GLY A 46 -4.17 -10.26 4.34
CA GLY A 46 -4.93 -11.34 4.96
C GLY A 46 -6.44 -11.31 4.70
N GLN A 47 -6.97 -10.31 3.99
CA GLN A 47 -8.37 -10.33 3.54
C GLN A 47 -8.53 -11.16 2.26
N HIS A 48 -9.69 -11.81 2.10
CA HIS A 48 -10.02 -12.56 0.89
C HIS A 48 -10.76 -11.66 -0.12
N LEU A 49 -10.24 -11.55 -1.34
CA LEU A 49 -10.82 -10.76 -2.43
C LEU A 49 -11.58 -11.66 -3.41
N ARG A 50 -12.83 -11.29 -3.73
CA ARG A 50 -13.63 -12.00 -4.74
C ARG A 50 -13.33 -11.50 -6.15
N ALA A 51 -13.66 -12.31 -7.15
CA ALA A 51 -13.57 -11.89 -8.54
C ALA A 51 -14.42 -10.64 -8.79
N GLY A 52 -13.81 -9.60 -9.36
CA GLY A 52 -14.50 -8.34 -9.68
C GLY A 52 -14.63 -7.36 -8.51
N GLU A 53 -14.26 -7.74 -7.29
CA GLU A 53 -14.28 -6.86 -6.13
C GLU A 53 -13.17 -5.80 -6.22
N PRO A 54 -13.47 -4.52 -5.95
CA PRO A 54 -12.47 -3.46 -6.01
C PRO A 54 -11.54 -3.52 -4.79
N TRP A 55 -10.23 -3.41 -5.03
CA TRP A 55 -9.22 -3.41 -3.98
C TRP A 55 -8.52 -2.04 -3.79
N LEU A 56 -8.65 -1.15 -4.79
CA LEU A 56 -8.04 0.17 -4.83
C LEU A 56 -9.04 1.16 -5.42
N ARG A 57 -9.23 2.30 -4.75
CA ARG A 57 -9.89 3.48 -5.32
C ARG A 57 -8.84 4.53 -5.63
N LEU A 58 -8.80 4.98 -6.89
CA LEU A 58 -7.86 6.00 -7.34
C LEU A 58 -8.59 7.33 -7.53
N HIS A 59 -8.08 8.38 -6.89
CA HIS A 59 -8.51 9.76 -7.09
C HIS A 59 -7.48 10.43 -7.99
N HIS A 60 -7.88 10.90 -9.16
CA HIS A 60 -7.02 11.65 -10.06
C HIS A 60 -7.84 12.48 -11.06
N GLU A 61 -7.18 13.43 -11.70
CA GLU A 61 -7.74 14.18 -12.83
C GLU A 61 -7.29 13.52 -14.15
N GLY A 62 -8.13 13.57 -15.19
CA GLY A 62 -7.80 13.02 -16.51
C GLY A 62 -7.94 11.50 -16.61
N THR A 63 -7.06 10.84 -17.38
CA THR A 63 -7.16 9.41 -17.69
C THR A 63 -5.94 8.63 -17.21
N LEU A 64 -6.17 7.49 -16.57
CA LEU A 64 -5.11 6.52 -16.28
C LEU A 64 -4.88 5.64 -17.51
N GLY A 65 -3.75 5.82 -18.18
CA GLY A 65 -3.35 5.01 -19.33
C GLY A 65 -3.18 3.52 -19.02
N ALA A 66 -3.17 2.68 -20.05
CA ALA A 66 -3.11 1.22 -19.90
C ALA A 66 -1.89 0.73 -19.10
N GLU A 67 -0.73 1.37 -19.28
CA GLU A 67 0.47 1.04 -18.51
C GLU A 67 0.32 1.35 -17.01
N GLY A 68 -0.23 2.51 -16.67
CA GLY A 68 -0.53 2.85 -15.28
C GLY A 68 -1.49 1.86 -14.63
N ARG A 69 -2.54 1.44 -15.38
CA ARG A 69 -3.48 0.40 -14.92
C ARG A 69 -2.76 -0.93 -14.67
N ARG A 70 -1.91 -1.38 -15.60
CA ARG A 70 -1.12 -2.61 -15.42
C ARG A 70 -0.22 -2.54 -14.20
N GLN A 71 0.49 -1.43 -13.99
CA GLN A 71 1.37 -1.26 -12.85
C GLN A 71 0.61 -1.26 -11.51
N LEU A 72 -0.56 -0.63 -11.45
CA LEU A 72 -1.41 -0.70 -10.26
C LEU A 72 -1.89 -2.14 -10.03
N GLN A 73 -2.39 -2.83 -11.06
CA GLN A 73 -2.83 -4.22 -10.91
C GLN A 73 -1.70 -5.16 -10.46
N ALA A 74 -0.48 -4.97 -10.97
CA ALA A 74 0.69 -5.75 -10.56
C ALA A 74 1.17 -5.45 -9.13
N ALA A 75 0.70 -4.35 -8.52
CA ALA A 75 0.98 -4.03 -7.13
C ALA A 75 0.21 -4.92 -6.16
N LEU A 76 -0.95 -5.45 -6.54
CA LEU A 76 -1.70 -6.40 -5.73
C LEU A 76 -1.13 -7.81 -5.89
N CYS A 77 -0.78 -8.45 -4.77
CA CYS A 77 -0.35 -9.85 -4.74
C CYS A 77 -1.42 -10.70 -4.07
N LEU A 78 -1.97 -11.66 -4.81
CA LEU A 78 -2.95 -12.62 -4.31
C LEU A 78 -2.34 -14.03 -4.22
N GLY A 79 -2.77 -14.78 -3.21
CA GLY A 79 -2.39 -16.16 -2.96
C GLY A 79 -3.61 -17.07 -2.77
N PRO A 80 -3.43 -18.40 -2.85
CA PRO A 80 -4.50 -19.38 -2.67
C PRO A 80 -4.93 -19.54 -1.21
N GLU A 81 -4.08 -19.16 -0.26
CA GLU A 81 -4.29 -19.27 1.19
C GLU A 81 -3.94 -17.94 1.87
N PRO A 82 -4.47 -17.67 3.09
CA PRO A 82 -4.07 -16.51 3.87
C PRO A 82 -2.54 -16.46 4.08
N PRO A 83 -1.92 -15.27 4.18
CA PRO A 83 -0.51 -15.13 4.50
C PRO A 83 -0.21 -15.73 5.88
N ARG A 84 0.73 -16.68 5.92
CA ARG A 84 1.29 -17.25 7.15
C ARG A 84 2.36 -16.27 7.62
N ASP A 85 2.13 -15.61 8.76
CA ASP A 85 3.06 -14.67 9.39
C ASP A 85 3.22 -13.32 8.67
N PRO A 86 2.18 -12.45 8.66
CA PRO A 86 2.35 -11.08 8.21
C PRO A 86 3.40 -10.37 9.08
N PRO A 87 4.28 -9.54 8.50
CA PRO A 87 5.27 -8.80 9.27
C PRO A 87 4.57 -7.88 10.28
N PRO A 88 5.15 -7.69 11.47
CA PRO A 88 4.56 -6.80 12.47
C PRO A 88 4.56 -5.36 11.95
N LEU A 89 3.59 -4.56 12.38
CA LEU A 89 3.54 -3.13 12.07
C LEU A 89 4.77 -2.38 12.61
N VAL A 90 5.27 -2.83 13.76
CA VAL A 90 6.49 -2.32 14.39
C VAL A 90 7.44 -3.51 14.55
N ALA A 91 8.53 -3.53 13.79
CA ALA A 91 9.54 -4.59 13.90
C ALA A 91 10.40 -4.41 15.16
N GLU A 92 10.82 -3.19 15.43
CA GLU A 92 11.66 -2.86 16.58
C GLU A 92 11.54 -1.36 16.93
N THR A 93 12.00 -0.99 18.13
CA THR A 93 12.17 0.40 18.56
C THR A 93 13.62 0.60 18.97
N ILE A 94 14.33 1.48 18.25
CA ILE A 94 15.73 1.80 18.54
C ILE A 94 15.76 2.85 19.65
N VAL A 95 16.28 2.48 20.82
CA VAL A 95 16.41 3.39 21.97
C VAL A 95 17.85 3.89 22.12
N PRO A 96 18.08 5.12 22.64
CA PRO A 96 19.41 5.60 22.98
C PRO A 96 20.12 4.65 23.96
N PRO A 97 21.46 4.54 23.90
CA PRO A 97 22.22 3.79 24.90
C PRO A 97 21.92 4.30 26.31
N GLY A 98 21.65 3.39 27.26
CA GLY A 98 21.40 3.73 28.67
C GLY A 98 19.98 4.17 29.01
N ALA A 99 19.04 4.16 28.06
CA ALA A 99 17.64 4.36 28.38
C ALA A 99 17.12 3.22 29.28
N PRO A 100 16.34 3.52 30.35
CA PRO A 100 15.71 2.48 31.14
C PRO A 100 14.76 1.66 30.24
N PRO A 101 14.54 0.37 30.53
CA PRO A 101 13.60 -0.44 29.77
C PRO A 101 12.24 0.27 29.73
N GLY A 102 11.68 0.40 28.52
CA GLY A 102 10.34 0.94 28.34
C GLY A 102 9.33 0.14 29.16
N PRO A 103 8.20 0.75 29.57
CA PRO A 103 7.20 0.04 30.35
C PRO A 103 6.79 -1.24 29.62
N CYS A 104 6.83 -2.37 30.33
CA CYS A 104 6.26 -3.63 29.87
C CYS A 104 4.83 -3.34 29.42
N ARG A 105 4.58 -3.40 28.11
CA ARG A 105 3.22 -3.36 27.59
C ARG A 105 2.64 -4.73 27.84
N ASP A 106 1.81 -4.84 28.87
CA ASP A 106 0.90 -5.96 29.02
C ASP A 106 0.10 -6.10 27.72
N SER A 107 0.17 -7.29 27.14
CA SER A 107 -0.59 -7.66 25.95
C SER A 107 -2.08 -7.58 26.31
N GLN A 108 -2.81 -6.65 25.66
CA GLN A 108 -4.26 -6.77 25.52
C GLN A 108 -4.59 -7.60 24.30
#